data_AF-A0A9E4ZPX7-F1
#
_entry.id   AF-A0A9E4ZPX7-F1
#
_cell.length_a   1.000
_cell.length_b   1.000
_cell.length_c   1.000
_cell.angle_alpha   90.00
_cell.angle_beta   90.00
_cell.angle_gamma   90.00
#
_symmetry.space_group_name_H-M   'P 1'
#
loop_
_entity.id
_entity.type
_entity.pdbx_description
1 polymer ?
#
loop_
_entity_poly.entity_id
_entity_poly.type
_entity_poly.pdbx_seq_one_letter_code
_entity_poly.pdbx_strand_id
1 'polypeptide(L)' 'MKEVICPKCGIKMDFIAEAESDGVKERLIRYYYRCPACGSRLKSSEILIERDTSVVILKIQK' A
#
# COMPACT_ATOMS: atom_id res chain seq x y z
N MET A 1 13.34 11.36 1.74
CA MET A 1 12.06 10.73 2.14
C MET A 1 11.79 11.08 3.60
N LYS A 2 10.56 11.48 3.97
CA LYS A 2 10.23 11.69 5.39
C LYS A 2 10.19 10.33 6.10
N GLU A 3 10.91 10.22 7.20
CA GLU A 3 10.90 9.01 8.04
C GLU A 3 9.57 8.96 8.80
N VAL A 4 8.85 7.85 8.69
CA VAL A 4 7.60 7.65 9.42
C VAL A 4 7.92 6.95 10.73
N ILE A 5 7.65 7.62 11.83
CA ILE A 5 7.88 7.11 13.19
C ILE A 5 6.59 6.48 13.70
N CYS A 6 6.69 5.29 14.29
CA CYS A 6 5.55 4.62 14.88
C CYS A 6 5.02 5.44 16.08
N PRO A 7 3.73 5.83 16.09
CA PRO A 7 3.17 6.64 17.18
C PRO A 7 3.10 5.88 18.51
N LYS A 8 3.18 4.54 18.49
CA LYS A 8 3.14 3.73 19.72
C LYS A 8 4.49 3.50 20.36
N CYS A 9 5.49 3.19 19.55
CA CYS A 9 6.77 2.69 20.04
C CYS A 9 7.97 3.56 19.63
N GLY A 10 7.77 4.64 18.87
CA GLY A 10 8.80 5.64 18.57
C GLY A 10 9.89 5.18 17.58
N ILE A 11 9.79 3.96 17.07
CA ILE A 11 10.75 3.38 16.12
C ILE A 11 10.33 3.69 14.68
N LYS A 12 11.31 3.79 13.78
CA LYS A 12 11.08 3.97 12.34
C LYS A 12 10.25 2.80 11.78
N MET A 13 9.24 3.12 11.01
CA MET A 13 8.38 2.15 10.35
C MET A 13 8.94 1.78 8.98
N ASP A 14 8.72 0.52 8.61
CA ASP A 14 9.04 0.01 7.28
C ASP A 14 7.92 0.38 6.31
N PHE A 15 8.28 0.86 5.12
CA PHE A 15 7.33 1.10 4.05
C PHE A 15 7.17 -0.18 3.22
N ILE A 16 5.94 -0.68 3.15
CA ILE A 16 5.60 -1.92 2.47
C ILE A 16 4.71 -1.60 1.27
N ALA A 17 5.05 -2.20 0.13
CA ALA A 17 4.24 -2.20 -1.08
C ALA A 17 3.86 -3.66 -1.40
N GLU A 18 2.59 -3.99 -1.27
CA GLU A 18 2.04 -5.29 -1.64
C GLU A 18 1.28 -5.16 -2.97
N ALA A 19 1.51 -6.08 -3.89
CA ALA A 19 0.77 -6.16 -5.14
C ALA A 19 0.04 -7.51 -5.19
N GLU A 20 -1.29 -7.44 -5.19
CA GLU A 20 -2.19 -8.57 -5.35
C GLU A 20 -2.69 -8.56 -6.81
N SER A 21 -2.58 -9.70 -7.50
CA SER A 21 -2.95 -9.82 -8.92
C SER A 21 -3.87 -11.03 -9.08
N ASP A 22 -5.10 -10.81 -9.55
CA ASP A 22 -6.09 -11.89 -9.70
C ASP A 22 -6.05 -12.52 -11.11
N GLY A 23 -4.83 -12.70 -11.63
CA GLY A 23 -4.55 -13.45 -12.86
C GLY A 23 -4.88 -12.78 -14.20
N VAL A 24 -5.92 -11.93 -14.34
CA VAL A 24 -6.34 -11.47 -15.68
C VAL A 24 -6.74 -10.00 -15.81
N LYS A 25 -7.40 -9.38 -14.83
CA LYS A 25 -8.01 -8.04 -15.02
C LYS A 25 -7.75 -7.02 -13.93
N GLU A 26 -7.52 -7.46 -12.71
CA GLU A 26 -7.41 -6.57 -11.55
C GLU A 26 -6.07 -6.73 -10.85
N ARG A 27 -5.43 -5.60 -10.56
CA ARG A 27 -4.22 -5.52 -9.76
C ARG A 27 -4.41 -4.50 -8.67
N LEU A 28 -4.32 -4.93 -7.43
CA LEU A 28 -4.43 -4.06 -6.26
C LEU A 28 -3.04 -3.86 -5.66
N ILE A 29 -2.60 -2.62 -5.58
CA ILE A 29 -1.35 -2.23 -4.94
C ILE A 29 -1.68 -1.53 -3.63
N ARG A 30 -1.24 -2.11 -2.51
CA ARG A 30 -1.44 -1.54 -1.17
C ARG A 30 -0.11 -0.99 -0.65
N TYR A 31 -0.11 0.29 -0.30
CA TYR A 31 1.00 0.97 0.36
C TYR A 31 0.64 1.21 1.83
N TYR A 32 1.46 0.67 2.72
CA TYR A 32 1.29 0.87 4.15
C TYR A 32 2.62 0.89 4.88
N TYR A 33 2.65 1.56 6.02
CA TYR A 33 3.78 1.49 6.94
C TYR A 33 3.50 0.41 7.98
N ARG A 34 4.50 -0.41 8.28
CA ARG A 34 4.44 -1.41 9.36
C ARG A 34 5.56 -1.15 10.35
N CYS A 35 5.23 -1.14 11.64
CA CYS A 35 6.25 -1.07 12.67
C CYS A 35 6.84 -2.47 12.91
N PRO A 36 8.17 -2.65 12.80
CA PRO A 36 8.82 -3.93 13.04
C PRO A 36 8.79 -4.35 14.52
N ALA A 37 8.74 -3.38 15.45
CA ALA A 37 8.79 -3.67 16.88
C ALA A 37 7.42 -4.00 17.48
N CYS A 38 6.40 -3.19 17.20
CA CYS A 38 5.07 -3.33 17.81
C CYS A 38 3.96 -3.74 16.82
N GLY A 39 4.30 -4.04 15.57
CA GLY A 39 3.38 -4.59 14.56
C GLY A 39 2.30 -3.63 14.04
N SER A 40 2.24 -2.40 14.55
CA SER A 40 1.24 -1.39 14.16
C SER A 40 1.33 -1.06 12.68
N ARG A 41 0.17 -0.90 12.02
CA ARG A 41 0.07 -0.58 10.59
C ARG A 41 -0.54 0.80 10.39
N LEU A 42 0.03 1.60 9.50
CA LEU A 42 -0.56 2.85 9.02
C LEU A 42 -0.84 2.69 7.53
N LYS A 43 -2.12 2.75 7.14
CA LYS A 43 -2.50 2.78 5.73
C LYS A 43 -2.01 4.08 5.11
N SER A 44 -1.42 4.00 3.92
CA SER A 44 -0.94 5.18 3.18
C SER A 44 -1.75 5.42 1.92
N SER A 45 -1.87 4.41 1.06
CA SER A 45 -2.63 4.51 -0.19
C SER A 45 -2.94 3.13 -0.73
N GLU A 46 -4.07 3.00 -1.41
CA GLU A 46 -4.44 1.81 -2.17
C GLU A 46 -4.65 2.23 -3.63
N ILE A 47 -4.04 1.50 -4.56
CA ILE A 47 -4.19 1.72 -6.00
C ILE A 47 -4.83 0.47 -6.60
N LEU A 48 -6.06 0.60 -7.08
CA LEU A 48 -6.70 -0.43 -7.87
C LEU A 48 -6.48 -0.14 -9.36
N ILE A 49 -5.95 -1.13 -10.06
CA ILE A 49 -5.72 -1.11 -11.49
C ILE A 49 -6.67 -2.11 -12.13
N GLU A 50 -7.65 -1.61 -12.88
CA GLU A 50 -8.56 -2.43 -13.68
C GLU A 50 -8.13 -2.29 -15.15
N ARG A 51 -7.82 -3.43 -15.78
CA ARG A 51 -7.50 -3.49 -17.21
C ARG A 51 -8.72 -3.96 -17.98
N ASP A 52 -9.16 -3.10 -18.89
CA ASP A 52 -10.08 -3.45 -19.95
C ASP A 52 -9.34 -3.48 -21.30
N THR A 53 -9.94 -4.11 -22.31
CA THR A 53 -9.38 -4.38 -23.65
C THR A 53 -8.82 -3.16 -24.38
N SER A 54 -9.25 -1.95 -24.02
CA SER A 54 -8.80 -0.69 -24.63
C SER A 54 -8.47 0.43 -23.63
N VAL A 55 -8.71 0.19 -22.32
CA VAL A 55 -8.61 1.23 -21.29
C VAL A 55 -7.98 0.66 -20.02
N VAL A 56 -7.14 1.47 -19.36
CA VAL A 56 -6.63 1.17 -18.03
C VAL A 56 -7.24 2.16 -17.05
N ILE A 57 -7.97 1.68 -16.06
CA ILE A 57 -8.58 2.49 -15.02
C ILE A 57 -7.70 2.41 -13.77
N LEU A 58 -7.22 3.56 -13.30
CA LEU A 58 -6.46 3.71 -12.05
C LEU A 58 -7.36 4.39 -11.01
N LYS A 59 -7.76 3.65 -9.98
CA LYS A 59 -8.48 4.21 -8.82
C LYS A 59 -7.49 4.35 -7.67
N ILE A 60 -7.20 5.59 -7.27
CA ILE A 60 -6.29 5.90 -6.16
C ILE A 60 -7.14 6.29 -4.95
N GLN A 61 -6.99 5.56 -3.85
CA GLN A 61 -7.62 5.87 -2.56
C GLN A 61 -6.53 6.20 -1.54
N LYS A 62 -6.70 7.31 -0.82
CA LYS A 62 -5.79 7.81 0.22
C LYS A 62 -6.43 7.67 1.60
#